data_AF-A0A956ZGJ1-F1
#
_entry.id   AF-A0A956ZGJ1-F1
#
_cell.length_a   1.000
_cell.length_b   1.000
_cell.length_c   1.000
_cell.angle_alpha   90.00
_cell.angle_beta   90.00
_cell.angle_gamma   90.00
#
_symmetry.space_group_name_H-M   'P 1'
#
loop_
_entity.id
_entity.type
_entity.pdbx_description
1 polymer ?
#
loop_
_entity_poly.entity_id
_entity_poly.type
_entity_poly.pdbx_seq_one_letter_code
_entity_poly.pdbx_strand_id
1 'polypeptide(L)'
;MITYNEIPESKIVEFTVDGKINAEDYHKLAENFLAFVEKHDKVRVLKQIKSFEGFDLEILREKLLGELLRHQGNITHAALVS
;
A
#
# COMPACT_ATOMS: atom_id res chain seq x y z
N MET A 1 11.86 -0.87 5.52
CA MET A 1 11.62 -1.54 4.23
C MET A 1 10.16 -1.91 4.12
N ILE A 2 9.58 -1.75 2.94
CA ILE A 2 8.23 -2.24 2.64
C ILE A 2 8.28 -3.27 1.51
N THR A 3 7.49 -4.33 1.60
CA THR A 3 7.30 -5.28 0.49
C THR A 3 5.86 -5.27 0.03
N TYR A 4 5.68 -5.61 -1.24
CA TYR A 4 4.40 -5.57 -1.94
C TYR A 4 4.20 -6.88 -2.70
N ASN A 5 3.04 -7.50 -2.54
CA ASN A 5 2.69 -8.73 -3.23
C ASN A 5 1.23 -8.68 -3.71
N GLU A 6 0.98 -9.13 -4.94
CA GLU A 6 -0.37 -9.20 -5.52
C GLU A 6 -0.84 -10.64 -5.59
N ILE A 7 -2.11 -10.85 -5.26
CA ILE A 7 -2.82 -12.12 -5.42
C ILE A 7 -4.04 -11.84 -6.33
N PRO A 8 -3.84 -11.77 -7.66
CA PRO A 8 -4.87 -11.28 -8.59
C PRO A 8 -6.15 -12.11 -8.60
N GLU A 9 -6.03 -13.44 -8.45
CA GLU A 9 -7.18 -14.37 -8.42
C GLU A 9 -8.17 -14.01 -7.29
N SER A 10 -7.63 -13.52 -6.19
CA SER A 10 -8.39 -13.09 -5.02
C SER A 10 -8.60 -11.58 -4.95
N LYS A 11 -8.07 -10.79 -5.89
CA LYS A 11 -8.03 -9.32 -5.81
C LYS A 11 -7.47 -8.83 -4.47
N ILE A 12 -6.50 -9.56 -3.92
CA ILE A 12 -5.83 -9.19 -2.67
C ILE A 12 -4.48 -8.57 -3.01
N VAL A 13 -4.15 -7.50 -2.30
CA VAL A 13 -2.80 -6.96 -2.22
C VAL A 13 -2.30 -7.08 -0.79
N GLU A 14 -1.05 -7.48 -0.66
CA GLU A 14 -0.36 -7.63 0.63
C GLU A 14 0.78 -6.61 0.74
N PHE A 15 0.82 -5.94 1.88
CA PHE A 15 1.90 -5.02 2.25
C PHE A 15 2.59 -5.55 3.50
N THR A 16 3.91 -5.71 3.49
CA THR A 16 4.66 -6.01 4.72
C THR A 16 5.57 -4.85 5.07
N VAL A 17 5.43 -4.32 6.28
CA VAL A 17 6.30 -3.27 6.83
C VAL A 17 7.28 -3.89 7.80
N ASP A 18 8.56 -3.64 7.57
CA ASP A 18 9.66 -4.03 8.45
C ASP A 18 10.67 -2.87 8.56
N GLY A 19 10.58 -2.12 9.64
CA GLY A 19 11.43 -0.98 9.99
C GLY A 19 10.86 0.36 9.54
N LYS A 20 11.74 1.26 9.12
CA LYS A 20 11.36 2.59 8.60
C LYS A 20 10.93 2.50 7.13
N ILE A 21 9.86 3.21 6.76
CA ILE A 21 9.40 3.35 5.37
C ILE A 21 10.07 4.57 4.76
N ASN A 22 10.88 4.36 3.71
CA ASN A 22 11.48 5.46 2.98
C ASN A 22 10.60 5.91 1.80
N ALA A 23 10.88 7.09 1.24
CA ALA A 23 10.07 7.66 0.15
C ALA A 23 10.12 6.81 -1.13
N GLU A 24 11.27 6.21 -1.47
CA GLU A 24 11.42 5.39 -2.69
C GLU A 24 10.57 4.11 -2.62
N ASP A 25 10.63 3.43 -1.48
CA ASP A 25 9.84 2.25 -1.13
C ASP A 25 8.34 2.56 -1.21
N TYR A 26 7.92 3.71 -0.67
CA TYR A 26 6.55 4.17 -0.71
C TYR A 26 6.09 4.47 -2.14
N HIS A 27 6.93 5.16 -2.93
CA HIS A 27 6.64 5.54 -4.31
C HIS A 27 6.35 4.32 -5.18
N LYS A 28 7.26 3.33 -5.17
CA LYS A 28 7.11 2.07 -5.93
C LYS A 28 5.85 1.31 -5.52
N LEU A 29 5.56 1.27 -4.23
CA LEU A 29 4.37 0.62 -3.72
C LEU A 29 3.08 1.32 -4.17
N ALA A 30 3.06 2.65 -4.14
CA ALA A 30 1.91 3.43 -4.56
C ALA A 30 1.61 3.24 -6.05
N GLU A 31 2.63 3.26 -6.91
CA GLU A 31 2.48 2.99 -8.34
C GLU A 31 1.89 1.61 -8.60
N ASN A 32 2.45 0.57 -7.98
CA ASN A 32 1.96 -0.80 -8.15
C ASN A 32 0.51 -0.96 -7.65
N PHE A 33 0.21 -0.40 -6.48
CA PHE A 33 -1.15 -0.47 -5.92
C PHE A 33 -2.17 0.24 -6.79
N LEU A 34 -1.85 1.43 -7.32
CA LEU A 34 -2.76 2.18 -8.20
C LEU A 34 -3.03 1.39 -9.49
N ALA A 35 -2.00 0.81 -10.10
CA ALA A 35 -2.15 -0.06 -11.26
C ALA A 35 -3.03 -1.30 -10.96
N PHE A 36 -2.87 -1.90 -9.78
CA PHE A 36 -3.69 -3.03 -9.36
C PHE A 36 -5.16 -2.64 -9.13
N VAL A 37 -5.41 -1.49 -8.50
CA VAL A 37 -6.76 -0.95 -8.31
C VAL A 37 -7.43 -0.65 -9.65
N GLU A 38 -6.73 0.01 -10.57
CA GLU A 38 -7.24 0.32 -11.91
C GLU A 38 -7.65 -0.94 -12.67
N LYS A 39 -6.87 -2.02 -12.54
CA LYS A 39 -7.15 -3.31 -13.18
C LYS A 39 -8.35 -4.05 -12.59
N HIS A 40 -8.60 -3.92 -11.28
CA HIS A 40 -9.53 -4.81 -10.56
C HIS A 40 -10.80 -4.12 -10.04
N ASP A 41 -10.88 -2.79 -10.11
CA ASP A 41 -11.92 -1.87 -9.59
C ASP A 41 -12.15 -1.96 -8.08
N LYS A 42 -12.33 -3.17 -7.54
CA LYS A 42 -12.47 -3.43 -6.11
C LYS A 42 -11.39 -4.39 -5.64
N VAL A 43 -10.67 -3.99 -4.60
CA VAL A 43 -9.55 -4.76 -4.05
C VAL A 43 -9.75 -5.02 -2.56
N ARG A 44 -9.00 -5.99 -2.05
CA ARG A 44 -8.88 -6.33 -0.63
C ARG A 44 -7.42 -6.12 -0.23
N VAL A 45 -7.20 -5.60 0.97
CA VAL A 45 -5.87 -5.23 1.44
C VAL A 45 -5.52 -6.04 2.68
N LEU A 46 -4.36 -6.68 2.67
CA LEU A 46 -3.74 -7.28 3.86
C LEU A 46 -2.47 -6.49 4.19
N LYS A 47 -2.38 -5.97 5.40
CA LYS A 47 -1.19 -5.29 5.91
C LYS A 47 -0.57 -6.14 7.01
N GLN A 48 0.71 -6.44 6.88
CA GLN A 48 1.51 -7.09 7.90
C GLN A 48 2.55 -6.09 8.42
N ILE A 49 2.59 -5.85 9.73
CA ILE A 49 3.59 -5.00 10.36
C ILE A 49 4.47 -5.90 11.21
N LYS A 50 5.70 -6.16 10.75
CA LYS A 50 6.71 -6.87 11.57
C LYS A 50 7.38 -5.93 12.56
N SER A 51 7.73 -4.74 12.08
CA SER A 51 8.27 -3.65 12.89
C SER A 51 7.97 -2.33 12.18
N PHE A 52 7.73 -1.26 12.94
CA PHE A 52 7.46 0.06 12.38
C PHE A 52 8.19 1.13 13.17
N GLU A 53 9.15 1.77 12.51
CA GLU A 53 10.01 2.81 13.10
C GLU A 53 9.64 4.21 12.60
N GLY A 54 8.57 4.34 11.82
CA GLY A 54 8.12 5.58 11.20
C GLY A 54 8.28 5.59 9.68
N PHE A 55 8.16 6.78 9.10
CA PHE A 55 8.26 7.02 7.67
C PHE A 55 9.00 8.33 7.37
N ASP A 56 9.54 8.46 6.17
CA ASP A 56 10.15 9.71 5.72
C ASP A 56 9.09 10.81 5.53
N LEU A 57 9.31 11.98 6.14
CA LEU A 57 8.34 13.09 6.11
C LEU A 57 8.04 13.60 4.69
N GLU A 58 8.93 13.36 3.73
CA GLU A 58 8.73 13.70 2.32
C GLU A 58 7.52 13.00 1.72
N ILE A 59 7.17 11.80 2.20
CA ILE A 59 5.98 11.04 1.80
C ILE A 59 4.69 11.86 2.03
N LEU A 60 4.65 12.68 3.09
CA LEU A 60 3.47 13.51 3.39
C LEU A 60 3.25 14.62 2.35
N ARG A 61 4.29 14.98 1.60
CA ARG A 61 4.24 15.97 0.52
C ARG A 61 4.01 15.32 -0.84
N GLU A 62 4.10 14.00 -0.95
CA GLU A 62 3.93 13.31 -2.21
C GLU A 62 2.47 13.31 -2.67
N LYS A 63 2.26 13.68 -3.93
CA LYS A 63 0.96 13.66 -4.60
C LYS A 63 0.32 12.26 -4.58
N LEU A 64 1.14 11.21 -4.59
CA LEU A 64 0.72 9.81 -4.51
C LEU A 64 -0.07 9.50 -3.22
N LEU A 65 0.26 10.15 -2.10
CA LEU A 65 -0.53 10.01 -0.87
C LEU A 65 -1.98 10.49 -1.10
N GLY A 66 -2.16 11.61 -1.80
CA GLY A 66 -3.47 12.11 -2.20
C GLY A 66 -4.21 11.19 -3.19
N GLU A 67 -3.48 10.57 -4.13
CA GLU A 67 -4.07 9.65 -5.11
C GLU A 67 -4.50 8.31 -4.48
N LEU A 68 -3.71 7.79 -3.54
CA LEU A 68 -4.09 6.63 -2.72
C LEU A 68 -5.33 6.90 -1.87
N LEU A 69 -5.43 8.10 -1.29
CA LEU A 69 -6.63 8.52 -0.54
C LEU A 69 -7.89 8.56 -1.42
N ARG A 70 -7.77 8.97 -2.69
CA ARG A 70 -8.90 8.99 -3.64
C ARG A 70 -9.42 7.59 -3.97
N HIS A 71 -8.53 6.59 -4.00
CA HIS A 71 -8.89 5.20 -4.29
C HIS A 71 -9.30 4.41 -3.04
N GLN A 72 -9.50 5.05 -1.88
CA GLN A 72 -9.99 4.36 -0.68
C GLN A 72 -11.36 3.72 -0.91
N GLY A 73 -12.22 4.30 -1.76
CA GLY A 73 -13.53 3.73 -2.09
C GLY A 73 -13.46 2.39 -2.83
N ASN A 74 -12.31 2.07 -3.42
CA ASN A 74 -12.06 0.81 -4.13
C ASN A 74 -11.63 -0.32 -3.16
N ILE A 75 -11.26 0.02 -1.92
CA ILE A 75 -10.87 -0.97 -0.91
C ILE A 75 -12.13 -1.49 -0.22
N THR A 76 -12.47 -2.74 -0.46
CA THR A 76 -13.67 -3.37 0.13
C THR A 76 -13.43 -3.95 1.51
N HIS A 77 -12.21 -4.41 1.76
CA HIS A 77 -11.79 -5.03 3.01
C HIS A 77 -10.35 -4.67 3.29
N ALA A 78 -10.03 -4.43 4.55
CA ALA A 78 -8.67 -4.23 5.02
C ALA A 78 -8.44 -5.05 6.29
N ALA A 79 -7.37 -5.85 6.31
CA ALA A 79 -6.91 -6.57 7.49
C ALA A 79 -5.50 -6.09 7.86
N LEU A 80 -5.24 -5.98 9.16
CA LEU A 80 -3.94 -5.64 9.71
C LEU A 80 -3.49 -6.77 10.65
N VAL A 81 -2.27 -7.25 10.45
CA VAL A 81 -1.60 -8.25 11.28
C VAL A 81 -0.33 -7.63 11.83
N SER A 82 -0.13 -7.69 13.15
CA SER A 82 1.07 -7.18 13.84
C SER A 82 1.57 -8.20 14.86
#